data_AF-A0A1B8DPD4-F1
#
_entry.id   AF-A0A1B8DPD4-F1
#
_cell.length_a   1.000
_cell.length_b   1.000
_cell.length_c   1.000
_cell.angle_alpha   90.00
_cell.angle_beta   90.00
_cell.angle_gamma   90.00
#
_symmetry.space_group_name_H-M   'P 1'
#
loop_
_entity.id
_entity.type
_entity.pdbx_description
1 polymer ?
#
loop_
_entity_poly.entity_id
_entity_poly.type
_entity_poly.pdbx_seq_one_letter_code
_entity_poly.pdbx_strand_id
1 'polypeptide(L)'
;MSSTTRPTIGPSDNSNISQLRQTVSQLKQNGEQLRQSADQLNQSSDILEQSRHELKQADADLKESAHRLKYNADCLKQAGAQPDQTADYLEKASREVREATAQFNQDNAQLKQGIVELKQAAKELGEATAVFNEAADQLMEDVDGFLGRVGFVDEAGLRGDDVIISEVVKEKIGEFEEERSRAAMLELIDVLDGHSDDLDNVMILKSE
;
A
#
# COMPACT_ATOMS: atom_id res chain seq x y z
N MET A 1 22.91 149.57 -1.32
CA MET A 1 21.58 149.13 -0.84
C MET A 1 21.18 147.88 -1.61
N SER A 2 20.53 146.96 -0.90
CA SER A 2 20.00 145.63 -1.24
C SER A 2 19.63 145.40 -2.73
N SER A 3 19.70 144.19 -3.28
CA SER A 3 18.82 143.09 -2.88
C SER A 3 19.28 141.73 -3.41
N THR A 4 19.41 140.77 -2.49
CA THR A 4 19.42 139.33 -2.78
C THR A 4 18.01 138.91 -3.18
N THR A 5 17.79 138.60 -4.45
CA THR A 5 16.51 138.04 -4.93
C THR A 5 16.48 136.56 -4.55
N ARG A 6 15.74 136.24 -3.48
CA ARG A 6 15.42 134.88 -3.07
C ARG A 6 14.59 134.23 -4.20
N PRO A 7 14.98 133.06 -4.74
CA PRO A 7 14.14 132.36 -5.71
C PRO A 7 12.82 132.00 -5.03
N THR A 8 11.72 132.51 -5.56
CA THR A 8 10.37 132.21 -5.07
C THR A 8 9.89 131.00 -5.84
N ILE A 9 9.88 129.84 -5.17
CA ILE A 9 9.33 128.59 -5.70
C ILE A 9 7.82 128.80 -5.85
N GLY A 10 7.31 128.76 -7.08
CA GLY A 10 5.88 128.92 -7.38
C GLY A 10 5.08 127.68 -6.95
N PRO A 11 3.78 127.83 -6.66
CA PRO A 11 2.91 126.75 -6.15
C PRO A 11 2.81 125.52 -7.06
N SER A 12 3.04 125.66 -8.37
CA SER A 12 2.99 124.56 -9.36
C SER A 12 4.16 123.57 -9.22
N ASP A 13 5.37 124.02 -8.86
CA ASP A 13 6.53 123.15 -8.70
C ASP A 13 6.41 122.27 -7.44
N ASN A 14 5.77 122.80 -6.39
CA ASN A 14 5.53 122.07 -5.15
C ASN A 14 4.48 120.96 -5.32
N SER A 15 3.49 121.15 -6.21
CA SER A 15 2.46 120.16 -6.53
C SER A 15 3.00 118.97 -7.33
N ASN A 16 3.93 119.21 -8.26
CA ASN A 16 4.54 118.13 -9.05
C ASN A 16 5.48 117.28 -8.17
N ILE A 17 6.20 117.91 -7.24
CA ILE A 17 7.07 117.21 -6.28
C ILE A 17 6.24 116.35 -5.31
N SER A 18 5.08 116.81 -4.86
CA SER A 18 4.21 116.03 -3.97
C SER A 18 3.59 114.81 -4.68
N GLN A 19 3.14 114.97 -5.93
CA GLN A 19 2.66 113.85 -6.76
C GLN A 19 3.75 112.82 -7.02
N LEU A 20 4.98 113.25 -7.35
CA LEU A 20 6.10 112.34 -7.54
C LEU A 20 6.42 111.55 -6.27
N ARG A 21 6.41 112.20 -5.09
CA ARG A 21 6.60 111.53 -3.80
C ARG A 21 5.50 110.50 -3.53
N GLN A 22 4.25 110.82 -3.86
CA GLN A 22 3.14 109.88 -3.71
C GLN A 22 3.31 108.65 -4.62
N THR A 23 3.67 108.86 -5.90
CA THR A 23 3.95 107.77 -6.84
C THR A 23 5.11 106.89 -6.37
N VAL A 24 6.20 107.48 -5.86
CA VAL A 24 7.32 106.72 -5.31
C VAL A 24 6.90 105.89 -4.10
N SER A 25 6.08 106.44 -3.20
CA SER A 25 5.53 105.70 -2.05
C SER A 25 4.63 104.54 -2.50
N GLN A 26 3.77 104.77 -3.50
CA GLN A 26 2.90 103.74 -4.07
C GLN A 26 3.72 102.61 -4.72
N LEU A 27 4.76 102.95 -5.48
CA LEU A 27 5.67 101.97 -6.08
C LEU A 27 6.39 101.14 -5.03
N LYS A 28 6.84 101.75 -3.92
CA LYS A 28 7.44 101.03 -2.80
C LYS A 28 6.46 100.05 -2.16
N GLN A 29 5.22 100.48 -1.91
CA GLN A 29 4.19 99.63 -1.34
C GLN A 29 3.86 98.44 -2.27
N ASN A 30 3.71 98.71 -3.57
CA ASN A 30 3.46 97.66 -4.57
C ASN A 30 4.64 96.69 -4.68
N GLY A 31 5.88 97.19 -4.60
CA GLY A 31 7.08 96.36 -4.59
C GLY A 31 7.14 95.42 -3.37
N GLU A 32 6.76 95.91 -2.19
CA GLU A 32 6.68 95.10 -0.98
C GLU A 32 5.58 94.03 -1.08
N GLN A 33 4.40 94.38 -1.59
CA GLN A 33 3.32 93.43 -1.84
C GLN A 33 3.71 92.34 -2.84
N LEU A 34 4.43 92.71 -3.91
CA LEU A 34 4.92 91.76 -4.90
C LEU A 34 5.93 90.79 -4.28
N ARG A 35 6.83 91.29 -3.42
CA ARG A 35 7.79 90.46 -2.68
C ARG A 35 7.08 89.48 -1.76
N GLN A 36 6.09 89.93 -0.98
CA GLN A 36 5.30 89.05 -0.11
C GLN A 36 4.56 87.97 -0.91
N SER A 37 4.01 88.33 -2.08
CA SER A 37 3.35 87.38 -2.97
C SER A 37 4.33 86.34 -3.53
N ALA A 38 5.55 86.76 -3.88
CA ALA A 38 6.61 85.86 -4.34
C ALA A 38 7.04 84.89 -3.23
N ASP A 39 7.19 85.37 -1.99
CA ASP A 39 7.52 84.54 -0.84
C ASP A 39 6.42 83.49 -0.56
N GLN A 40 5.14 83.86 -0.66
CA GLN A 40 4.02 82.93 -0.51
C GLN A 40 3.95 81.88 -1.63
N LEU A 41 4.26 82.26 -2.87
CA LEU A 41 4.34 81.33 -3.99
C LEU A 41 5.47 80.31 -3.80
N ASN A 42 6.64 80.75 -3.33
CA ASN A 42 7.75 79.85 -3.02
C ASN A 42 7.39 78.85 -1.93
N GLN A 43 6.79 79.32 -0.83
CA GLN A 43 6.30 78.42 0.24
C GLN A 43 5.28 77.40 -0.28
N SER A 44 4.36 77.84 -1.13
CA SER A 44 3.36 76.94 -1.74
C SER A 44 4.03 75.92 -2.67
N SER A 45 5.06 76.32 -3.41
CA SER A 45 5.85 75.43 -4.27
C SER A 45 6.60 74.36 -3.47
N ASP A 46 7.22 74.75 -2.34
CA ASP A 46 7.93 73.83 -1.45
C ASP A 46 6.98 72.78 -0.85
N ILE A 47 5.79 73.21 -0.42
CA ILE A 47 4.73 72.30 0.07
C ILE A 47 4.31 71.32 -1.03
N LEU A 48 4.11 71.79 -2.26
CA LEU A 48 3.73 70.96 -3.40
C LEU A 48 4.78 69.90 -3.74
N GLU A 49 6.08 70.24 -3.72
CA GLU A 49 7.15 69.27 -3.93
C GLU A 49 7.22 68.25 -2.79
N GLN A 50 7.01 68.67 -1.53
CA GLN A 50 6.93 67.73 -0.42
C GLN A 50 5.75 66.76 -0.57
N SER A 51 4.55 67.26 -0.87
CA SER A 51 3.37 66.42 -1.11
C SER A 51 3.57 65.46 -2.30
N ARG A 52 4.28 65.91 -3.35
CA ARG A 52 4.63 65.05 -4.49
C ARG A 52 5.58 63.92 -4.08
N HIS A 53 6.53 64.18 -3.19
CA HIS A 53 7.42 63.15 -2.65
C HIS A 53 6.66 62.13 -1.80
N GLU A 54 5.81 62.60 -0.89
CA GLU A 54 4.95 61.76 -0.05
C GLU A 54 4.03 60.87 -0.91
N LEU A 55 3.44 61.42 -1.98
CA LEU A 55 2.59 60.66 -2.89
C LEU A 55 3.36 59.57 -3.64
N LYS A 56 4.60 59.84 -4.06
CA LYS A 56 5.46 58.82 -4.71
C LYS A 56 5.82 57.70 -3.74
N GLN A 57 6.08 58.04 -2.48
CA GLN A 57 6.38 57.05 -1.45
C GLN A 57 5.17 56.17 -1.16
N ALA A 58 3.99 56.78 -1.02
CA ALA A 58 2.72 56.05 -0.86
C ALA A 58 2.41 55.12 -2.05
N ASP A 59 2.68 55.56 -3.28
CA ASP A 59 2.54 54.72 -4.49
C ASP A 59 3.49 53.51 -4.47
N ALA A 60 4.74 53.71 -4.04
CA ALA A 60 5.70 52.62 -3.89
C ALA A 60 5.26 51.61 -2.81
N ASP A 61 4.84 52.09 -1.64
CA ASP A 61 4.35 51.24 -0.53
C ASP A 61 3.10 50.44 -0.94
N LEU A 62 2.20 51.06 -1.73
CA LEU A 62 1.01 50.40 -2.24
C LEU A 62 1.37 49.28 -3.22
N LYS A 63 2.33 49.51 -4.13
CA LYS A 63 2.83 48.49 -5.07
C LYS A 63 3.46 47.31 -4.33
N GLU A 64 4.29 47.58 -3.32
CA GLU A 64 4.88 46.52 -2.50
C GLU A 64 3.79 45.71 -1.76
N SER A 65 2.81 46.40 -1.18
CA SER A 65 1.68 45.76 -0.50
C SER A 65 0.87 44.87 -1.45
N ALA A 66 0.62 45.31 -2.68
CA ALA A 66 -0.05 44.51 -3.70
C ALA A 66 0.75 43.26 -4.10
N HIS A 67 2.09 43.38 -4.22
CA HIS A 67 2.95 42.23 -4.49
C HIS A 67 2.92 41.21 -3.34
N ARG A 68 2.99 41.67 -2.09
CA ARG A 68 2.90 40.81 -0.91
C ARG A 68 1.55 40.09 -0.82
N LEU A 69 0.45 40.78 -1.13
CA LEU A 69 -0.88 40.18 -1.13
C LEU A 69 -1.00 39.08 -2.18
N LYS A 70 -0.48 39.32 -3.39
CA LYS A 70 -0.46 38.31 -4.47
C LYS A 70 0.34 37.07 -4.07
N TYR A 71 1.54 37.27 -3.52
CA TYR A 71 2.38 36.18 -3.03
C TYR A 71 1.66 35.33 -1.96
N ASN A 72 1.04 35.98 -0.98
CA ASN A 72 0.29 35.28 0.07
C ASN A 72 -0.91 34.50 -0.47
N ALA A 73 -1.61 35.05 -1.47
CA ALA A 73 -2.72 34.34 -2.12
C ALA A 73 -2.25 33.09 -2.89
N ASP A 74 -1.10 33.18 -3.58
CA ASP A 74 -0.50 32.04 -4.27
C ASP A 74 -0.07 30.95 -3.28
N CYS A 75 0.56 31.33 -2.15
CA CYS A 75 0.90 30.40 -1.07
C CYS A 75 -0.36 29.74 -0.47
N LEU A 76 -1.42 30.50 -0.20
CA LEU A 76 -2.67 29.97 0.35
C LEU A 76 -3.32 28.97 -0.61
N LYS A 77 -3.30 29.25 -1.91
CA LYS A 77 -3.82 28.34 -2.95
C LYS A 77 -3.04 27.01 -2.98
N GLN A 78 -1.71 27.06 -2.88
CA GLN A 78 -0.88 25.86 -2.79
C GLN A 78 -1.16 25.07 -1.50
N ALA A 79 -1.25 25.75 -0.36
CA ALA A 79 -1.57 25.13 0.92
C ALA A 79 -2.95 24.47 0.91
N GLY A 80 -3.94 25.06 0.21
CA GLY A 80 -5.28 24.50 0.06
C GLY A 80 -5.35 23.24 -0.82
N ALA A 81 -4.41 23.05 -1.77
CA ALA A 81 -4.41 21.90 -2.66
C ALA A 81 -3.78 20.63 -2.04
N GLN A 82 -2.89 20.77 -1.04
CA GLN A 82 -2.25 19.63 -0.39
C GLN A 82 -3.21 18.71 0.40
N PRO A 83 -4.20 19.23 1.15
CA PRO A 83 -5.20 18.41 1.83
C PRO A 83 -6.00 17.52 0.86
N ASP A 84 -6.42 18.05 -0.29
CA ASP A 84 -7.19 17.28 -1.29
C ASP A 84 -6.35 16.12 -1.85
N GLN A 85 -5.09 16.38 -2.20
CA GLN A 85 -4.16 15.33 -2.66
C GLN A 85 -3.92 14.26 -1.58
N THR A 86 -3.85 14.68 -0.32
CA THR A 86 -3.68 13.77 0.81
C THR A 86 -4.94 12.94 1.04
N ALA A 87 -6.12 13.54 0.90
CA ALA A 87 -7.40 12.86 1.01
C ALA A 87 -7.58 11.80 -0.10
N ASP A 88 -7.27 12.15 -1.35
CA ASP A 88 -7.30 11.21 -2.49
C ASP A 88 -6.36 10.01 -2.26
N TYR A 89 -5.15 10.27 -1.76
CA TYR A 89 -4.19 9.21 -1.42
C TYR A 89 -4.72 8.30 -0.30
N LEU A 90 -5.27 8.88 0.77
CA LEU A 90 -5.85 8.12 1.87
C LEU A 90 -7.07 7.30 1.43
N GLU A 91 -7.91 7.83 0.53
CA GLU A 91 -9.05 7.10 -0.03
C GLU A 91 -8.58 5.89 -0.84
N LYS A 92 -7.57 6.06 -1.71
CA LYS A 92 -6.95 4.96 -2.45
C LYS A 92 -6.38 3.90 -1.52
N ALA A 93 -5.58 4.31 -0.53
CA ALA A 93 -4.99 3.40 0.44
C ALA A 93 -6.08 2.65 1.25
N SER A 94 -7.15 3.35 1.64
CA SER A 94 -8.28 2.71 2.34
C SER A 94 -8.98 1.67 1.47
N ARG A 95 -9.17 1.94 0.17
CA ARG A 95 -9.76 0.97 -0.77
C ARG A 95 -8.87 -0.26 -0.94
N GLU A 96 -7.57 -0.07 -1.15
CA GLU A 96 -6.60 -1.18 -1.27
C GLU A 96 -6.60 -2.08 -0.02
N VAL A 97 -6.66 -1.49 1.17
CA VAL A 97 -6.77 -2.24 2.44
C VAL A 97 -8.07 -3.05 2.52
N ARG A 98 -9.21 -2.50 2.08
CA ARG A 98 -10.50 -3.22 2.08
C ARG A 98 -10.47 -4.41 1.12
N GLU A 99 -9.93 -4.22 -0.09
CA GLU A 99 -9.80 -5.27 -1.10
C GLU A 99 -8.89 -6.41 -0.59
N ALA A 100 -7.74 -6.07 -0.02
CA ALA A 100 -6.83 -7.05 0.59
C ALA A 100 -7.50 -7.82 1.74
N THR A 101 -8.29 -7.14 2.58
CA THR A 101 -9.02 -7.77 3.69
C THR A 101 -10.09 -8.74 3.18
N ALA A 102 -10.81 -8.38 2.12
CA ALA A 102 -11.82 -9.26 1.51
C ALA A 102 -11.19 -10.53 0.95
N GLN A 103 -10.07 -10.39 0.22
CA GLN A 103 -9.33 -11.54 -0.33
C GLN A 103 -8.83 -12.46 0.78
N PHE A 104 -8.21 -11.90 1.82
CA PHE A 104 -7.73 -12.67 2.97
C PHE A 104 -8.85 -13.50 3.63
N ASN A 105 -10.04 -12.91 3.79
CA ASN A 105 -11.18 -13.61 4.38
C ASN A 105 -11.68 -14.76 3.49
N GLN A 106 -11.67 -14.58 2.17
CA GLN A 106 -12.02 -15.63 1.21
C GLN A 106 -11.02 -16.79 1.28
N ASP A 107 -9.73 -16.49 1.25
CA ASP A 107 -8.67 -17.51 1.30
C ASP A 107 -8.73 -18.30 2.63
N ASN A 108 -8.98 -17.61 3.75
CA ASN A 108 -9.14 -18.25 5.06
C ASN A 108 -10.38 -19.16 5.13
N ALA A 109 -11.47 -18.80 4.44
CA ALA A 109 -12.65 -19.65 4.36
C ALA A 109 -12.37 -20.92 3.54
N GLN A 110 -11.67 -20.79 2.41
CA GLN A 110 -11.24 -21.94 1.59
C GLN A 110 -10.30 -22.86 2.38
N LEU A 111 -9.34 -22.31 3.12
CA LEU A 111 -8.44 -23.10 3.96
C LEU A 111 -9.20 -23.89 5.02
N LYS A 112 -10.17 -23.28 5.70
CA LYS A 112 -11.01 -23.97 6.69
C LYS A 112 -11.78 -25.13 6.07
N GLN A 113 -12.33 -24.94 4.88
CA GLN A 113 -13.01 -26.00 4.15
C GLN A 113 -12.06 -27.15 3.80
N GLY A 114 -10.86 -26.84 3.27
CA GLY A 114 -9.85 -27.85 2.98
C GLY A 114 -9.40 -28.66 4.20
N ILE A 115 -9.34 -28.05 5.39
CA ILE A 115 -9.05 -28.76 6.64
C ILE A 115 -10.16 -29.77 6.99
N VAL A 116 -11.43 -29.42 6.76
CA VAL A 116 -12.56 -30.33 7.01
C VAL A 116 -12.51 -31.52 6.05
N GLU A 117 -12.28 -31.27 4.76
CA GLU A 117 -12.14 -32.29 3.73
C GLU A 117 -10.96 -33.24 4.02
N LEU A 118 -9.81 -32.70 4.42
CA LEU A 118 -8.64 -33.50 4.79
C LEU A 118 -8.90 -34.40 6.01
N LYS A 119 -9.61 -33.89 7.03
CA LYS A 119 -9.99 -34.69 8.21
C LYS A 119 -10.91 -35.84 7.84
N GLN A 120 -11.85 -35.58 6.93
CA GLN A 120 -12.77 -36.61 6.45
C GLN A 120 -12.03 -37.69 5.65
N ALA A 121 -11.15 -37.30 4.73
CA ALA A 121 -10.32 -38.23 3.97
C ALA A 121 -9.40 -39.07 4.87
N ALA A 122 -8.82 -38.48 5.92
CA ALA A 122 -8.00 -39.21 6.89
C ALA A 122 -8.81 -40.25 7.68
N LYS A 123 -10.07 -39.94 8.03
CA LYS A 123 -10.98 -40.88 8.68
C LYS A 123 -11.32 -42.06 7.77
N GLU A 124 -11.68 -41.77 6.51
CA GLU A 124 -12.01 -42.78 5.51
C GLU A 124 -10.81 -43.71 5.22
N LEU A 125 -9.59 -43.15 5.14
CA LEU A 125 -8.37 -43.95 5.00
C LEU A 125 -8.13 -44.86 6.22
N GLY A 126 -8.38 -44.34 7.43
CA GLY A 126 -8.31 -45.13 8.66
C GLY A 126 -9.29 -46.29 8.68
N GLU A 127 -10.54 -46.06 8.25
CA GLU A 127 -11.57 -47.10 8.13
C GLU A 127 -11.19 -48.15 7.08
N ALA A 128 -10.74 -47.72 5.90
CA ALA A 128 -10.28 -48.62 4.85
C ALA A 128 -9.07 -49.48 5.28
N THR A 129 -8.14 -48.91 6.05
CA THR A 129 -6.99 -49.63 6.61
C THR A 129 -7.43 -50.67 7.64
N ALA A 130 -8.43 -50.35 8.47
CA ALA A 130 -8.97 -51.30 9.44
C ALA A 130 -9.64 -52.49 8.72
N VAL A 131 -10.48 -52.23 7.72
CA VAL A 131 -11.12 -53.28 6.90
C VAL A 131 -10.07 -54.14 6.18
N PHE A 132 -9.03 -53.52 5.62
CA PHE A 132 -7.94 -54.25 4.99
C PHE A 132 -7.22 -55.18 5.98
N ASN A 133 -6.95 -54.69 7.20
CA ASN A 133 -6.29 -55.50 8.22
C ASN A 133 -7.17 -56.67 8.69
N GLU A 134 -8.47 -56.44 8.89
CA GLU A 134 -9.43 -57.49 9.25
C GLU A 134 -9.50 -58.56 8.16
N ALA A 135 -9.55 -58.16 6.89
CA ALA A 135 -9.52 -59.11 5.77
C ALA A 135 -8.20 -59.91 5.70
N ALA A 136 -7.07 -59.27 5.97
CA ALA A 136 -5.77 -59.94 6.00
C ALA A 136 -5.63 -60.92 7.17
N ASP A 137 -6.20 -60.59 8.34
CA ASP A 137 -6.25 -61.50 9.49
C ASP A 137 -7.17 -62.69 9.21
N GLN A 138 -8.35 -62.45 8.62
CA GLN A 138 -9.25 -63.51 8.21
C GLN A 138 -8.60 -64.47 7.19
N LEU A 139 -7.86 -63.93 6.22
CA LEU A 139 -7.13 -64.76 5.26
C LEU A 139 -6.07 -65.64 5.96
N MET A 140 -5.38 -65.11 6.98
CA MET A 140 -4.43 -65.88 7.77
C MET A 140 -5.11 -67.05 8.48
N GLU A 141 -6.28 -66.80 9.10
CA GLU A 141 -7.09 -67.84 9.74
C GLU A 141 -7.57 -68.88 8.72
N ASP A 142 -7.97 -68.45 7.52
CA ASP A 142 -8.45 -69.34 6.45
C ASP A 142 -7.32 -70.25 5.94
N VAL A 143 -6.11 -69.69 5.74
CA VAL A 143 -4.90 -70.46 5.37
C VAL A 143 -4.54 -71.46 6.47
N ASP A 144 -4.53 -71.03 7.73
CA ASP A 144 -4.28 -71.92 8.86
C ASP A 144 -5.30 -73.07 8.93
N GLY A 145 -6.58 -72.74 8.74
CA GLY A 145 -7.66 -73.72 8.69
C GLY A 145 -7.57 -74.66 7.49
N PHE A 146 -7.05 -74.19 6.35
CA PHE A 146 -6.73 -75.04 5.19
C PHE A 146 -5.60 -76.02 5.53
N LEU A 147 -4.47 -75.52 6.04
CA LEU A 147 -3.31 -76.34 6.43
C LEU A 147 -3.64 -77.38 7.51
N GLY A 148 -4.55 -77.03 8.43
CA GLY A 148 -5.08 -77.96 9.42
C GLY A 148 -5.78 -79.18 8.81
N ARG A 149 -6.44 -79.02 7.65
CA ARG A 149 -7.24 -80.05 6.96
C ARG A 149 -6.46 -80.84 5.91
N VAL A 150 -5.40 -80.28 5.34
CA VAL A 150 -4.58 -80.95 4.34
C VAL A 150 -3.41 -81.70 4.97
N GLY A 151 -3.04 -82.82 4.34
CA GLY A 151 -1.85 -83.60 4.60
C GLY A 151 -1.12 -83.88 3.28
N PHE A 152 -0.04 -84.65 3.34
CA PHE A 152 0.77 -84.97 2.17
C PHE A 152 0.64 -86.44 1.80
N VAL A 153 0.73 -86.73 0.51
CA VAL A 153 0.89 -88.10 0.01
C VAL A 153 2.24 -88.65 0.46
N ASP A 154 2.26 -89.92 0.88
CA ASP A 154 3.51 -90.62 1.24
C ASP A 154 4.47 -90.66 0.04
N GLU A 155 5.78 -90.57 0.30
CA GLU A 155 6.82 -90.55 -0.76
C GLU A 155 6.72 -91.73 -1.73
N ALA A 156 6.22 -92.88 -1.28
CA ALA A 156 6.01 -94.06 -2.12
C ALA A 156 4.88 -93.91 -3.15
N GLY A 157 3.97 -92.94 -2.95
CA GLY A 157 2.85 -92.61 -3.83
C GLY A 157 3.17 -91.53 -4.87
N LEU A 158 4.24 -90.77 -4.68
CA LEU A 158 4.66 -89.67 -5.56
C LEU A 158 5.41 -90.20 -6.80
N ARG A 159 5.30 -89.50 -7.94
CA ARG A 159 5.98 -89.89 -9.19
C ARG A 159 6.59 -88.68 -9.90
N GLY A 160 7.76 -88.88 -10.50
CA GLY A 160 8.38 -87.85 -11.34
C GLY A 160 8.60 -86.54 -10.58
N ASP A 161 8.09 -85.45 -11.13
CA ASP A 161 8.28 -84.09 -10.59
C ASP A 161 7.44 -83.84 -9.32
N ASP A 162 6.42 -84.66 -9.02
CA ASP A 162 5.59 -84.57 -7.80
C ASP A 162 6.44 -84.66 -6.52
N VAL A 163 7.58 -85.34 -6.57
CA VAL A 163 8.51 -85.44 -5.44
C VAL A 163 9.11 -84.07 -5.12
N ILE A 164 9.55 -83.34 -6.15
CA ILE A 164 10.16 -82.01 -6.01
C ILE A 164 9.11 -81.00 -5.56
N ILE A 165 7.92 -81.06 -6.17
CA ILE A 165 6.79 -80.21 -5.79
C ILE A 165 6.39 -80.46 -4.33
N SER A 166 6.38 -81.73 -3.89
CA SER A 166 6.12 -82.06 -2.48
C SER A 166 7.13 -81.46 -1.52
N GLU A 167 8.43 -81.48 -1.86
CA GLU A 167 9.46 -80.87 -1.02
C GLU A 167 9.31 -79.36 -0.94
N VAL A 168 9.12 -78.69 -2.09
CA VAL A 168 8.95 -77.24 -2.17
C VAL A 168 7.73 -76.77 -1.39
N VAL A 169 6.59 -77.45 -1.53
CA VAL A 169 5.36 -77.10 -0.82
C VAL A 169 5.49 -77.36 0.69
N LYS A 170 6.14 -78.46 1.11
CA LYS A 170 6.40 -78.75 2.54
C LYS A 170 7.33 -77.71 3.16
N GLU A 171 8.41 -77.36 2.46
CA GLU A 171 9.37 -76.34 2.90
C GLU A 171 8.64 -75.01 3.10
N LYS A 172 7.85 -74.58 2.11
CA LYS A 172 7.18 -73.28 2.19
C LYS A 172 6.10 -73.22 3.26
N ILE A 173 5.39 -74.33 3.50
CA ILE A 173 4.45 -74.44 4.62
C ILE A 173 5.20 -74.35 5.95
N GLY A 174 6.35 -75.02 6.09
CA GLY A 174 7.19 -74.94 7.28
C GLY A 174 7.67 -73.51 7.57
N GLU A 175 8.14 -72.79 6.55
CA GLU A 175 8.53 -71.37 6.66
C GLU A 175 7.36 -70.49 7.13
N PHE A 176 6.17 -70.68 6.54
CA PHE A 176 4.98 -69.96 6.98
C PHE A 176 4.59 -70.28 8.44
N GLU A 177 4.63 -71.55 8.83
CA GLU A 177 4.29 -71.99 10.18
C GLU A 177 5.27 -71.47 11.24
N GLU A 178 6.56 -71.30 10.87
CA GLU A 178 7.61 -70.73 11.73
C GLU A 178 7.49 -69.21 11.84
N GLU A 179 7.35 -68.51 10.71
CA GLU A 179 7.37 -67.04 10.69
C GLU A 179 6.03 -66.42 11.11
N ARG A 180 4.90 -67.07 10.80
CA ARG A 180 3.53 -66.58 11.06
C ARG A 180 3.31 -65.13 10.64
N SER A 181 3.96 -64.73 9.54
CA SER A 181 3.91 -63.37 9.01
C SER A 181 2.99 -63.29 7.80
N ARG A 182 2.36 -62.13 7.58
CA ARG A 182 1.53 -61.90 6.39
C ARG A 182 2.35 -61.98 5.09
N ALA A 183 3.64 -61.68 5.14
CA ALA A 183 4.54 -61.82 4.01
C ALA A 183 4.75 -63.30 3.66
N ALA A 184 5.10 -64.13 4.66
CA ALA A 184 5.25 -65.56 4.47
C ALA A 184 3.95 -66.23 3.98
N MET A 185 2.79 -65.75 4.45
CA MET A 185 1.48 -66.21 3.97
C MET A 185 1.31 -65.96 2.47
N LEU A 186 1.63 -64.76 2.00
CA LEU A 186 1.51 -64.42 0.58
C LEU A 186 2.50 -65.24 -0.27
N GLU A 187 3.73 -65.41 0.21
CA GLU A 187 4.70 -66.25 -0.49
C GLU A 187 4.26 -67.72 -0.55
N LEU A 188 3.62 -68.23 0.51
CA LEU A 188 3.02 -69.56 0.50
C LEU A 188 1.87 -69.65 -0.50
N ILE A 189 0.96 -68.67 -0.51
CA ILE A 189 -0.15 -68.62 -1.46
C ILE A 189 0.39 -68.61 -2.90
N ASP A 190 1.41 -67.81 -3.18
CA ASP A 190 2.04 -67.75 -4.51
C ASP A 190 2.66 -69.10 -4.91
N VAL A 191 3.31 -69.81 -3.99
CA VAL A 191 3.86 -71.16 -4.26
C VAL A 191 2.75 -72.18 -4.51
N LEU A 192 1.67 -72.14 -3.74
CA LEU A 192 0.53 -73.03 -3.95
C LEU A 192 -0.20 -72.74 -5.27
N ASP A 193 -0.38 -71.47 -5.63
CA ASP A 193 -0.99 -71.06 -6.90
C ASP A 193 -0.13 -71.50 -8.10
N GLY A 194 1.19 -71.32 -8.00
CA GLY A 194 2.15 -71.71 -9.02
C GLY A 194 2.23 -73.22 -9.29
N HIS A 195 1.79 -74.06 -8.34
CA HIS A 195 1.74 -75.52 -8.46
C HIS A 195 0.31 -76.09 -8.42
N SER A 196 -0.71 -75.25 -8.59
CA SER A 196 -2.12 -75.60 -8.38
C SER A 196 -2.59 -76.83 -9.18
N ASP A 197 -2.08 -77.05 -10.39
CA ASP A 197 -2.41 -78.20 -11.24
C ASP A 197 -1.90 -79.55 -10.69
N ASP A 198 -0.83 -79.52 -9.89
CA ASP A 198 -0.14 -80.71 -9.39
C ASP A 198 -0.43 -80.99 -7.90
N LEU A 199 -1.09 -80.05 -7.20
CA LEU A 199 -1.39 -80.18 -5.77
C LEU A 199 -2.22 -81.43 -5.45
N ASP A 200 -3.10 -81.88 -6.34
CA ASP A 200 -3.92 -83.09 -6.14
C ASP A 200 -3.08 -84.39 -6.10
N ASN A 201 -1.89 -84.39 -6.71
CA ASN A 201 -0.96 -85.53 -6.69
C ASN A 201 -0.12 -85.56 -5.40
N VAL A 202 0.00 -84.41 -4.73
CA VAL A 202 0.96 -84.17 -3.66
C VAL A 202 0.30 -83.98 -2.29
N MET A 203 -0.88 -83.40 -2.26
CA MET A 203 -1.65 -83.08 -1.07
C MET A 203 -2.95 -83.90 -1.03
N ILE A 204 -3.33 -84.32 0.18
CA ILE A 204 -4.57 -85.08 0.42
C ILE A 204 -5.34 -84.46 1.58
N LEU A 205 -6.66 -84.60 1.58
CA LEU A 205 -7.45 -84.23 2.76
C LEU A 205 -7.22 -85.24 3.87
N LYS A 206 -6.91 -84.74 5.08
CA LYS A 206 -6.90 -85.57 6.28
C LYS A 206 -8.31 -86.12 6.48
N SER A 207 -8.41 -87.43 6.70
CA SER A 207 -9.67 -88.06 7.07
C SER A 207 -10.03 -87.60 8.49
N GLU A 208 -11.24 -87.06 8.68
CA GLU A 208 -11.79 -86.71 10.00
C GLU A 208 -11.84 -87.91 10.97
#